data_AF-A0A077ZWR8-F1
#
_entry.id   AF-A0A077ZWR8-F1
#
_cell.length_a   1.000
_cell.length_b   1.000
_cell.length_c   1.000
_cell.angle_alpha   90.00
_cell.angle_beta   90.00
_cell.angle_gamma   90.00
#
_symmetry.space_group_name_H-M   'P 1'
#
loop_
_entity.id
_entity.type
_entity.pdbx_description
1 polymer ?
#
loop_
_entity_poly.entity_id
_entity_poly.type
_entity_poly.pdbx_seq_one_letter_code
_entity_poly.pdbx_strand_id
1 'polypeptide(L)'
;MLKLKIFVLFALAIQTLSATVQVDKNKTISIIAGFLEGIVEQDHLSDLQECLQDSEELTEQLEEIQNDLESRNINAMFDGLKLIGKLVLSLPSQLKDCEKIKDDLEQFKKWAEVFTKPQELYVQLMKNIPAHFTEIWDDIQDANTQYQNGDYYKYGKDLGDSMVLAVGQVQTRYKIVEKLDQGYQKFKEWFDEYIWSSQEKREKSLTEEIIQGISNTNLIK
;
A
#
# COMPACT_ATOMS: atom_id res chain seq x y z
N MET A 1 -66.41 -26.26 -1.62
CA MET A 1 -65.17 -27.01 -1.28
C MET A 1 -64.00 -26.52 -2.13
N LEU A 2 -63.53 -25.28 -1.93
CA LEU A 2 -62.41 -24.75 -2.72
C LEU A 2 -61.69 -23.59 -2.02
N LYS A 3 -61.35 -23.73 -0.74
CA LYS A 3 -60.51 -22.76 -0.01
C LYS A 3 -59.71 -23.45 1.09
N LEU A 4 -58.88 -24.45 0.76
CA LEU A 4 -57.99 -25.05 1.76
C LEU A 4 -56.82 -25.86 1.16
N LYS A 5 -56.15 -25.35 0.10
CA LYS A 5 -54.89 -25.98 -0.40
C LYS A 5 -53.79 -25.00 -0.82
N ILE A 6 -53.96 -23.69 -0.62
CA ILE A 6 -52.98 -22.66 -1.06
C ILE A 6 -52.23 -22.09 0.15
N PHE A 7 -51.83 -22.93 1.11
CA PHE A 7 -51.01 -22.48 2.26
C PHE A 7 -49.77 -23.33 2.54
N VAL A 8 -49.46 -24.32 1.69
CA VAL A 8 -48.34 -25.26 1.92
C VAL A 8 -47.22 -25.12 0.87
N LEU A 9 -47.17 -24.03 0.09
CA LEU A 9 -46.14 -23.86 -0.95
C LEU A 9 -45.16 -22.68 -0.75
N PHE A 10 -45.16 -22.03 0.41
CA PHE A 10 -44.23 -20.92 0.70
C PHE A 10 -43.50 -21.09 2.05
N ALA A 11 -42.88 -22.25 2.27
CA ALA A 11 -42.04 -22.48 3.44
C ALA A 11 -40.77 -23.29 3.13
N LEU A 12 -40.10 -23.00 2.00
CA LEU A 12 -38.80 -23.56 1.65
C LEU A 12 -38.02 -22.57 0.77
N ALA A 13 -37.60 -21.44 1.35
CA ALA A 13 -36.51 -20.61 0.82
C ALA A 13 -36.09 -19.54 1.84
N ILE A 14 -35.73 -19.92 3.08
CA ILE A 14 -35.05 -19.00 4.00
C ILE A 14 -34.00 -19.77 4.80
N GLN A 15 -32.94 -20.29 4.17
CA GLN A 15 -31.72 -20.76 4.87
C GLN A 15 -30.44 -20.75 3.99
N THR A 16 -30.24 -19.78 3.08
CA THR A 16 -28.97 -19.76 2.28
C THR A 16 -28.04 -18.58 2.56
N LEU A 17 -28.35 -17.67 3.49
CA LEU A 17 -27.46 -16.52 3.75
C LEU A 17 -26.07 -16.92 4.28
N SER A 18 -25.96 -18.05 4.99
CA SER A 18 -24.68 -18.46 5.59
C SER A 18 -23.65 -18.99 4.58
N ALA A 19 -24.09 -19.48 3.42
CA ALA A 19 -23.21 -20.11 2.45
C ALA A 19 -22.49 -19.11 1.54
N THR A 20 -23.13 -17.98 1.20
CA THR A 20 -22.51 -16.94 0.35
C THR A 20 -21.44 -16.16 1.12
N VAL A 21 -21.72 -15.78 2.37
CA VAL A 21 -20.79 -15.03 3.22
C VAL A 21 -19.47 -15.79 3.48
N GLN A 22 -19.54 -17.11 3.66
CA GLN A 22 -18.36 -17.96 3.84
C GLN A 22 -17.52 -18.10 2.56
N VAL A 23 -18.17 -18.13 1.39
CA VAL A 23 -17.50 -18.20 0.09
C VAL A 23 -16.75 -16.89 -0.20
N ASP A 24 -17.36 -15.75 0.06
CA ASP A 24 -16.74 -14.44 -0.15
C ASP A 24 -15.54 -14.21 0.78
N LYS A 25 -15.63 -14.62 2.05
CA LYS A 25 -14.50 -14.55 2.99
C LYS A 25 -13.31 -15.40 2.54
N ASN A 26 -13.53 -16.66 2.16
CA ASN A 26 -12.44 -17.56 1.73
C ASN A 26 -11.79 -17.07 0.43
N LYS A 27 -12.58 -16.54 -0.49
CA LYS A 27 -12.11 -15.85 -1.68
C LYS A 27 -11.20 -14.67 -1.30
N THR A 28 -11.69 -13.73 -0.48
CA THR A 28 -10.91 -12.55 -0.06
C THR A 28 -9.60 -12.94 0.62
N ILE A 29 -9.62 -13.89 1.56
CA ILE A 29 -8.40 -14.39 2.21
C ILE A 29 -7.41 -14.95 1.19
N SER A 30 -7.89 -15.72 0.21
CA SER A 30 -7.03 -16.30 -0.83
C SER A 30 -6.39 -15.22 -1.69
N ILE A 31 -7.15 -14.19 -2.07
CA ILE A 31 -6.63 -13.05 -2.85
C ILE A 31 -5.57 -12.29 -2.06
N ILE A 32 -5.83 -11.98 -0.78
CA ILE A 32 -4.87 -11.26 0.06
C ILE A 32 -3.60 -12.09 0.27
N ALA A 33 -3.73 -13.40 0.49
CA ALA A 33 -2.57 -14.27 0.66
C ALA A 33 -1.68 -14.29 -0.59
N GLY A 34 -2.28 -14.49 -1.76
CA GLY A 34 -1.55 -14.42 -3.02
C GLY A 34 -0.93 -13.06 -3.25
N PHE A 35 -1.67 -11.97 -2.98
CA PHE A 35 -1.18 -10.61 -3.15
C PHE A 35 0.04 -10.30 -2.29
N LEU A 36 0.03 -10.73 -1.02
CA LEU A 36 1.21 -10.63 -0.17
C LEU A 36 2.36 -11.47 -0.71
N GLU A 37 2.11 -12.71 -1.17
CA GLU A 37 3.16 -13.54 -1.78
C GLU A 37 3.78 -12.85 -2.99
N GLY A 38 2.99 -12.28 -3.91
CA GLY A 38 3.53 -11.55 -5.07
C GLY A 38 4.39 -10.34 -4.72
N ILE A 39 4.30 -9.85 -3.47
CA ILE A 39 5.09 -8.70 -3.00
C ILE A 39 6.31 -9.15 -2.19
N VAL A 40 6.11 -10.02 -1.20
CA VAL A 40 7.16 -10.43 -0.23
C VAL A 40 7.75 -11.81 -0.50
N GLU A 41 7.32 -12.47 -1.58
CA GLU A 41 7.78 -13.78 -2.07
C GLU A 41 7.68 -14.92 -1.03
N GLN A 42 6.67 -14.87 -0.15
CA GLN A 42 6.40 -15.89 0.86
C GLN A 42 4.91 -16.25 0.91
N ASP A 43 4.60 -17.56 0.95
CA ASP A 43 3.24 -18.10 1.04
C ASP A 43 2.75 -18.07 2.50
N HIS A 44 1.62 -17.38 2.71
CA HIS A 44 1.02 -17.16 4.03
C HIS A 44 -0.47 -17.53 4.08
N LEU A 45 -0.95 -18.33 3.14
CA LEU A 45 -2.38 -18.63 3.03
C LEU A 45 -2.97 -19.22 4.32
N SER A 46 -2.28 -20.19 4.91
CA SER A 46 -2.76 -20.88 6.11
C SER A 46 -2.79 -19.97 7.34
N ASP A 47 -1.81 -19.07 7.48
CA ASP A 47 -1.72 -18.17 8.63
C ASP A 47 -2.73 -17.02 8.54
N LEU A 48 -3.05 -16.56 7.33
CA LEU A 48 -4.10 -15.58 7.09
C LEU A 48 -5.51 -16.13 7.36
N GLN A 49 -5.76 -17.41 7.02
CA GLN A 49 -7.05 -18.07 7.31
C GLN A 49 -7.35 -18.14 8.81
N GLU A 50 -6.33 -18.23 9.65
CA GLU A 50 -6.50 -18.28 11.10
C GLU A 50 -6.84 -16.90 11.70
N CYS A 51 -6.28 -15.81 11.16
CA CYS A 51 -6.34 -14.49 11.78
C CYS A 51 -7.32 -13.50 11.12
N LEU A 52 -7.56 -13.58 9.81
CA LEU A 52 -8.41 -12.62 9.11
C LEU A 52 -9.89 -12.99 9.27
N GLN A 53 -10.52 -12.44 10.32
CA GLN A 53 -11.90 -12.79 10.67
C GLN A 53 -12.95 -11.90 10.00
N ASP A 54 -12.66 -10.61 9.91
CA ASP A 54 -13.46 -9.62 9.19
C ASP A 54 -12.72 -9.24 7.91
N SER A 55 -13.44 -9.24 6.80
CA SER A 55 -12.88 -8.96 5.48
C SER A 55 -13.82 -8.12 4.62
N GLU A 56 -14.88 -7.53 5.17
CA GLU A 56 -15.91 -6.84 4.38
C GLU A 56 -15.31 -5.68 3.58
N GLU A 57 -14.54 -4.81 4.24
CA GLU A 57 -13.84 -3.70 3.59
C GLU A 57 -12.86 -4.18 2.49
N LEU A 58 -12.16 -5.29 2.74
CA LEU A 58 -11.23 -5.87 1.76
C LEU A 58 -11.98 -6.46 0.57
N THR A 59 -13.12 -7.12 0.81
CA THR A 59 -13.98 -7.65 -0.24
C THR A 59 -14.47 -6.51 -1.15
N GLU A 60 -14.97 -5.41 -0.58
CA GLU A 60 -15.43 -4.25 -1.37
C GLU A 60 -14.32 -3.65 -2.24
N GLN A 61 -13.10 -3.50 -1.68
CA GLN A 61 -11.95 -2.99 -2.43
C GLN A 61 -11.54 -3.93 -3.57
N LEU A 62 -11.58 -5.24 -3.33
CA LEU A 62 -11.25 -6.24 -4.34
C LEU A 62 -12.29 -6.33 -5.46
N GLU A 63 -13.57 -6.11 -5.15
CA GLU A 63 -14.63 -5.99 -6.16
C GLU A 63 -14.47 -4.72 -7.00
N GLU A 64 -14.09 -3.59 -6.40
CA GLU A 64 -13.75 -2.36 -7.15
C GLU A 64 -12.59 -2.62 -8.12
N ILE A 65 -11.52 -3.26 -7.64
CA ILE A 65 -10.35 -3.63 -8.47
C ILE A 65 -10.77 -4.56 -9.62
N GLN A 66 -11.52 -5.62 -9.33
CA GLN A 66 -11.91 -6.60 -10.35
C GLN A 66 -12.78 -6.01 -11.46
N ASN A 67 -13.59 -5.00 -11.16
CA ASN A 67 -14.44 -4.35 -12.17
C ASN A 67 -13.69 -3.34 -13.06
N ASP A 68 -12.48 -2.90 -12.68
CA ASP A 68 -11.72 -1.86 -13.39
C ASP A 68 -10.62 -2.42 -14.33
N LEU A 69 -10.26 -3.70 -14.16
CA LEU A 69 -9.16 -4.35 -14.88
C LEU A 69 -9.56 -4.90 -16.26
N GLU A 70 -9.91 -4.04 -17.22
CA GLU A 70 -10.36 -4.51 -18.56
C GLU A 70 -9.64 -3.89 -19.77
N SER A 71 -8.73 -2.91 -19.63
CA SER A 71 -8.20 -2.18 -20.79
C SER A 71 -6.66 -2.11 -20.92
N ARG A 72 -6.15 -2.37 -22.14
CA ARG A 72 -4.72 -2.30 -22.52
C ARG A 72 -4.26 -0.85 -22.74
N ASN A 73 -4.53 0.01 -21.77
CA ASN A 73 -4.22 1.43 -21.85
C ASN A 73 -3.34 1.81 -20.67
N ILE A 74 -2.20 2.45 -20.94
CA ILE A 74 -1.27 2.91 -19.90
C ILE A 74 -1.95 3.84 -18.87
N ASN A 75 -2.90 4.68 -19.29
CA ASN A 75 -3.65 5.54 -18.37
C ASN A 75 -4.57 4.71 -17.46
N ALA A 76 -5.19 3.66 -17.99
CA ALA A 76 -6.01 2.76 -17.19
C ALA A 76 -5.15 1.94 -16.21
N MET A 77 -3.90 1.60 -16.56
CA MET A 77 -2.97 1.00 -15.61
C MET A 77 -2.70 1.95 -14.44
N PHE A 78 -2.50 3.24 -14.68
CA PHE A 78 -2.35 4.22 -13.59
C PHE A 78 -3.60 4.32 -12.72
N ASP A 79 -4.80 4.19 -13.29
CA ASP A 79 -6.05 4.21 -12.52
C ASP A 79 -6.24 2.93 -11.70
N GLY A 80 -6.00 1.75 -12.29
CA GLY A 80 -6.01 0.48 -11.57
C GLY A 80 -4.98 0.44 -10.43
N LEU A 81 -3.79 1.02 -10.63
CA LEU A 81 -2.78 1.16 -9.57
C LEU A 81 -3.25 2.03 -8.41
N LYS A 82 -4.12 3.02 -8.62
CA LYS A 82 -4.69 3.81 -7.51
C LYS A 82 -5.63 2.94 -6.68
N LEU A 83 -6.43 2.10 -7.32
CA LEU A 83 -7.33 1.17 -6.63
C LEU A 83 -6.55 0.16 -5.81
N ILE A 84 -5.55 -0.49 -6.41
CA ILE A 84 -4.67 -1.42 -5.69
C ILE A 84 -3.85 -0.69 -4.62
N GLY A 85 -3.47 0.56 -4.85
CA GLY A 85 -2.79 1.39 -3.84
C GLY A 85 -3.64 1.64 -2.58
N LYS A 86 -4.97 1.78 -2.71
CA LYS A 86 -5.87 1.86 -1.54
C LYS A 86 -5.82 0.56 -0.73
N LEU A 87 -5.88 -0.59 -1.41
CA LEU A 87 -5.75 -1.91 -0.80
C LEU A 87 -4.40 -2.05 -0.07
N VAL A 88 -3.31 -1.63 -0.71
CA VAL A 88 -1.98 -1.67 -0.09
C VAL A 88 -1.92 -0.89 1.22
N LEU A 89 -2.57 0.27 1.27
CA LEU A 89 -2.58 1.13 2.46
C LEU A 89 -3.52 0.62 3.57
N SER A 90 -4.56 -0.16 3.24
CA SER A 90 -5.51 -0.71 4.21
C SER A 90 -5.01 -2.03 4.84
N LEU A 91 -4.29 -2.86 4.10
CA LEU A 91 -3.83 -4.18 4.57
C LEU A 91 -3.09 -4.17 5.93
N PRO A 92 -2.16 -3.22 6.21
CA PRO A 92 -1.46 -3.18 7.49
C PRO A 92 -2.34 -3.07 8.73
N SER A 93 -3.47 -2.37 8.64
CA SER A 93 -4.41 -2.23 9.76
C SER A 93 -5.32 -3.44 9.88
N GLN A 94 -5.72 -4.03 8.75
CA GLN A 94 -6.57 -5.22 8.69
C GLN A 94 -5.84 -6.49 9.18
N LEU A 95 -4.52 -6.55 8.99
CA LEU A 95 -3.69 -7.69 9.35
C LEU A 95 -2.92 -7.51 10.66
N LYS A 96 -3.18 -6.43 11.42
CA LYS A 96 -2.39 -6.08 12.62
C LYS A 96 -2.40 -7.16 13.72
N ASP A 97 -3.47 -7.96 13.78
CA ASP A 97 -3.70 -9.01 14.78
C ASP A 97 -3.22 -10.39 14.28
N CYS A 98 -2.69 -10.46 13.05
CA CYS A 98 -2.11 -11.67 12.46
C CYS A 98 -0.67 -11.90 12.93
N GLU A 99 -0.53 -12.45 14.14
CA GLU A 99 0.76 -12.64 14.81
C GLU A 99 1.80 -13.43 14.00
N LYS A 100 1.36 -14.45 13.24
CA LYS A 100 2.27 -15.37 12.54
C LYS A 100 2.94 -14.79 11.29
N ILE A 101 2.38 -13.73 10.72
CA ILE A 101 2.89 -13.06 9.51
C ILE A 101 3.55 -11.71 9.82
N LYS A 102 3.88 -11.44 11.09
CA LYS A 102 4.36 -10.12 11.52
C LYS A 102 5.61 -9.65 10.76
N ASP A 103 6.55 -10.55 10.53
CA ASP A 103 7.80 -10.24 9.84
C ASP A 103 7.55 -9.87 8.37
N ASP A 104 6.65 -10.59 7.71
CA ASP A 104 6.21 -10.31 6.34
C ASP A 104 5.40 -9.03 6.24
N LEU A 105 4.53 -8.79 7.22
CA LEU A 105 3.77 -7.55 7.31
C LEU A 105 4.71 -6.35 7.52
N GLU A 106 5.83 -6.52 8.21
CA GLU A 106 6.85 -5.46 8.33
C GLU A 106 7.58 -5.22 7.00
N GLN A 107 7.95 -6.27 6.28
CA GLN A 107 8.52 -6.15 4.93
C GLN A 107 7.56 -5.48 3.95
N PHE A 108 6.29 -5.90 3.98
CA PHE A 108 5.20 -5.31 3.21
C PHE A 108 5.03 -3.83 3.56
N LYS A 109 5.00 -3.45 4.85
CA LYS A 109 4.90 -2.04 5.28
C LYS A 109 6.03 -1.18 4.72
N LYS A 110 7.27 -1.69 4.75
CA LYS A 110 8.43 -0.99 4.17
C LYS A 110 8.28 -0.81 2.65
N TRP A 111 7.79 -1.84 1.95
CA TRP A 111 7.45 -1.74 0.54
C TRP A 111 6.19 -0.91 0.24
N ALA A 112 5.27 -0.76 1.19
CA ALA A 112 4.07 0.08 1.04
C ALA A 112 4.37 1.57 1.32
N GLU A 113 5.50 1.90 1.94
CA GLU A 113 5.80 3.27 2.37
C GLU A 113 5.76 4.29 1.23
N VAL A 114 6.15 3.92 0.00
CA VAL A 114 6.13 4.84 -1.14
C VAL A 114 4.72 5.34 -1.50
N PHE A 115 3.66 4.59 -1.15
CA PHE A 115 2.28 5.04 -1.37
C PHE A 115 1.92 6.24 -0.50
N THR A 116 2.71 6.51 0.55
CA THR A 116 2.61 7.72 1.38
C THR A 116 3.49 8.88 0.86
N LYS A 117 4.26 8.66 -0.22
CA LYS A 117 5.23 9.61 -0.81
C LYS A 117 4.87 9.88 -2.27
N PRO A 118 3.88 10.77 -2.55
CA PRO A 118 3.33 10.95 -3.90
C PRO A 118 4.36 11.26 -4.99
N GLN A 119 5.38 12.07 -4.67
CA GLN A 119 6.44 12.42 -5.63
C GLN A 119 7.34 11.22 -5.94
N GLU A 120 7.75 10.45 -4.94
CA GLU A 120 8.58 9.26 -5.14
C GLU A 120 7.81 8.19 -5.90
N LEU A 121 6.55 7.95 -5.54
CA LEU A 121 5.67 7.03 -6.24
C LEU A 121 5.56 7.42 -7.72
N TYR A 122 5.27 8.69 -8.01
CA TYR A 122 5.15 9.18 -9.38
C TYR A 122 6.42 8.91 -10.21
N VAL A 123 7.60 9.18 -9.65
CA VAL A 123 8.88 8.92 -10.32
C VAL A 123 9.08 7.43 -10.60
N GLN A 124 8.74 6.54 -9.65
CA GLN A 124 8.84 5.10 -9.86
C GLN A 124 7.88 4.61 -10.94
N LEU A 125 6.61 5.01 -10.87
CA LEU A 125 5.59 4.58 -11.83
C LEU A 125 5.95 5.04 -13.26
N MET A 126 6.35 6.30 -13.43
CA MET A 126 6.73 6.85 -14.75
C MET A 126 7.97 6.18 -15.34
N LYS A 127 8.84 5.61 -14.50
CA LYS A 127 10.02 4.87 -14.94
C LYS A 127 9.69 3.41 -15.26
N ASN A 128 8.98 2.74 -14.36
CA ASN A 128 8.87 1.29 -14.38
C ASN A 128 7.69 0.80 -15.22
N ILE A 129 6.55 1.50 -15.24
CA ILE A 129 5.39 1.09 -16.05
C ILE A 129 5.77 1.00 -17.54
N PRO A 130 6.43 2.00 -18.16
CA PRO A 130 6.83 1.87 -19.56
C PRO A 130 7.89 0.79 -19.79
N ALA A 131 8.76 0.56 -18.81
CA ALA A 131 9.83 -0.44 -18.89
C ALA A 131 9.32 -1.88 -18.77
N HIS A 132 8.21 -2.08 -18.06
CA HIS A 132 7.60 -3.38 -17.77
C HIS A 132 6.17 -3.48 -18.30
N PHE A 133 5.82 -2.67 -19.30
CA PHE A 133 4.43 -2.53 -19.75
C PHE A 133 3.84 -3.87 -20.20
N THR A 134 4.62 -4.66 -20.94
CA THR A 134 4.17 -5.95 -21.45
C THR A 134 4.00 -6.95 -20.32
N GLU A 135 4.98 -7.06 -19.41
CA GLU A 135 4.90 -7.96 -18.27
C GLU A 135 3.72 -7.64 -17.36
N ILE A 136 3.55 -6.36 -16.97
CA ILE A 136 2.41 -5.93 -16.14
C ILE A 136 1.09 -6.23 -16.85
N TRP A 137 1.02 -6.01 -18.17
CA TRP A 137 -0.19 -6.30 -18.92
C TRP A 137 -0.51 -7.79 -18.95
N ASP A 138 0.50 -8.63 -19.17
CA ASP A 138 0.34 -10.08 -19.18
C ASP A 138 -0.08 -10.59 -17.80
N ASP A 139 0.53 -10.09 -16.71
CA ASP A 139 0.12 -10.41 -15.34
C ASP A 139 -1.34 -10.03 -15.07
N ILE A 140 -1.81 -8.86 -15.56
CA ILE A 140 -3.22 -8.44 -15.40
C ILE A 140 -4.17 -9.37 -16.19
N GLN A 141 -3.78 -9.83 -17.38
CA GLN A 141 -4.59 -10.79 -18.16
C GLN A 141 -4.63 -12.17 -17.51
N ASP A 142 -3.49 -12.61 -16.98
CA ASP A 142 -3.40 -13.86 -16.24
C ASP A 142 -4.25 -13.77 -14.98
N ALA A 143 -4.16 -12.68 -14.21
CA ALA A 143 -5.01 -12.42 -13.06
C ALA A 143 -6.50 -12.58 -13.42
N ASN A 144 -6.97 -11.87 -14.46
CA ASN A 144 -8.37 -11.99 -14.91
C ASN A 144 -8.76 -13.43 -15.27
N THR A 145 -7.85 -14.18 -15.91
CA THR A 145 -8.06 -15.59 -16.22
C THR A 145 -8.14 -16.44 -14.95
N GLN A 146 -7.25 -16.22 -13.97
CA GLN A 146 -7.28 -16.94 -12.69
C GLN A 146 -8.56 -16.65 -11.90
N TYR A 147 -9.02 -15.39 -11.90
CA TYR A 147 -10.27 -15.00 -11.26
C TYR A 147 -11.46 -15.75 -11.86
N GLN A 148 -11.54 -15.83 -13.20
CA GLN A 148 -12.59 -16.58 -13.92
C GLN A 148 -12.52 -18.09 -13.65
N ASN A 149 -11.31 -18.63 -13.47
CA ASN A 149 -11.08 -20.03 -13.14
C ASN A 149 -11.33 -20.36 -11.65
N GLY A 150 -11.58 -19.36 -10.81
CA GLY A 150 -11.72 -19.51 -9.36
C GLY A 150 -10.40 -19.73 -8.61
N ASP A 151 -9.26 -19.53 -9.26
CA ASP A 151 -7.93 -19.58 -8.63
C ASP A 151 -7.59 -18.21 -8.03
N TYR A 152 -8.32 -17.87 -6.95
CA TYR A 152 -8.21 -16.56 -6.30
C TYR A 152 -6.85 -16.31 -5.67
N TYR A 153 -6.12 -17.36 -5.31
CA TYR A 153 -4.76 -17.25 -4.82
C TYR A 153 -3.83 -16.72 -5.92
N LYS A 154 -3.82 -17.37 -7.09
CA LYS A 154 -3.01 -16.88 -8.20
C LYS A 154 -3.46 -15.52 -8.72
N TYR A 155 -4.77 -15.25 -8.73
CA TYR A 155 -5.28 -13.90 -9.01
C TYR A 155 -4.61 -12.85 -8.12
N GLY A 156 -4.60 -13.08 -6.80
CA GLY A 156 -3.93 -12.19 -5.85
C GLY A 156 -2.44 -12.07 -6.15
N LYS A 157 -1.77 -13.19 -6.42
CA LYS A 157 -0.33 -13.22 -6.72
C LYS A 157 0.04 -12.43 -7.96
N ASP A 158 -0.69 -12.62 -9.06
CA ASP A 158 -0.46 -11.90 -10.31
C ASP A 158 -0.67 -10.37 -10.11
N LEU A 159 -1.66 -9.97 -9.30
CA LEU A 159 -1.80 -8.57 -8.89
C LEU A 159 -0.58 -8.08 -8.07
N GLY A 160 -0.08 -8.87 -7.12
CA GLY A 160 1.10 -8.53 -6.32
C GLY A 160 2.37 -8.36 -7.17
N ASP A 161 2.61 -9.31 -8.07
CA ASP A 161 3.75 -9.30 -9.01
C ASP A 161 3.69 -8.04 -9.90
N SER A 162 2.52 -7.71 -10.44
CA SER A 162 2.29 -6.52 -11.27
C SER A 162 2.60 -5.21 -10.49
N MET A 163 2.28 -5.17 -9.20
CA MET A 163 2.58 -4.03 -8.33
C MET A 163 4.08 -3.89 -8.05
N VAL A 164 4.78 -5.00 -7.88
CA VAL A 164 6.24 -5.01 -7.73
C VAL A 164 6.92 -4.50 -9.00
N LEU A 165 6.44 -4.89 -10.18
CA LEU A 165 6.94 -4.35 -11.45
C LEU A 165 6.69 -2.86 -11.57
N ALA A 166 5.49 -2.38 -11.22
CA ALA A 166 5.14 -0.96 -11.33
C ALA A 166 5.89 -0.07 -10.32
N VAL A 167 6.05 -0.54 -9.08
CA VAL A 167 6.49 0.30 -7.95
C VAL A 167 7.94 0.01 -7.52
N GLY A 168 8.48 -1.13 -7.94
CA GLY A 168 9.83 -1.61 -7.64
C GLY A 168 9.86 -2.63 -6.51
N GLN A 169 10.81 -3.55 -6.60
CA GLN A 169 11.02 -4.65 -5.65
C GLN A 169 11.29 -4.20 -4.20
N VAL A 170 10.82 -5.00 -3.24
CA VAL A 170 11.01 -4.82 -1.79
C VAL A 170 12.48 -4.59 -1.44
N GLN A 171 13.39 -5.41 -1.98
CA GLN A 171 14.83 -5.35 -1.71
C GLN A 171 15.48 -4.07 -2.26
N THR A 172 15.00 -3.60 -3.41
CA THR A 172 15.47 -2.35 -4.03
C THR A 172 14.97 -1.14 -3.24
N ARG A 173 13.75 -1.22 -2.71
CA ARG A 173 13.12 -0.20 -1.88
C ARG A 173 13.78 -0.11 -0.50
N TYR A 174 14.09 -1.23 0.15
CA TYR A 174 14.85 -1.25 1.41
C TYR A 174 16.15 -0.43 1.31
N LYS A 175 16.94 -0.70 0.27
CA LYS A 175 18.22 0.01 0.04
C LYS A 175 18.03 1.49 -0.34
N ILE A 176 16.94 1.84 -1.02
CA ILE A 176 16.66 3.24 -1.39
C ILE A 176 16.19 4.02 -0.17
N VAL A 177 15.26 3.49 0.61
CA VAL A 177 14.76 4.13 1.84
C VAL A 177 15.91 4.30 2.84
N GLU A 178 16.73 3.28 3.04
CA GLU A 178 17.91 3.36 3.91
C GLU A 178 18.89 4.44 3.43
N LYS A 179 19.19 4.51 2.13
CA LYS A 179 20.09 5.53 1.57
C LYS A 179 19.51 6.93 1.62
N LEU A 180 18.19 7.09 1.44
CA LEU A 180 17.51 8.37 1.53
C LEU A 180 17.49 8.87 2.97
N ASP A 181 17.22 8.00 3.95
CA ASP A 181 17.29 8.36 5.37
C ASP A 181 18.72 8.75 5.74
N GLN A 182 19.73 7.96 5.35
CA GLN A 182 21.14 8.33 5.56
C GLN A 182 21.50 9.67 4.92
N GLY A 183 20.98 9.97 3.72
CA GLY A 183 21.19 11.24 3.03
C GLY A 183 20.52 12.41 3.78
N TYR A 184 19.29 12.22 4.24
CA TYR A 184 18.57 13.20 5.04
C TYR A 184 19.23 13.46 6.38
N GLN A 185 19.65 12.42 7.12
CA GLN A 185 20.35 12.59 8.40
C GLN A 185 21.67 13.35 8.21
N LYS A 186 22.47 13.00 7.19
CA LYS A 186 23.70 13.75 6.87
C LYS A 186 23.43 15.21 6.50
N PHE A 187 22.39 15.46 5.72
CA PHE A 187 21.99 16.83 5.39
C PHE A 187 21.55 17.58 6.64
N LYS A 188 20.74 16.94 7.50
CA LYS A 188 20.25 17.52 8.75
C LYS A 188 21.40 17.83 9.71
N GLU A 189 22.34 16.92 9.89
CA GLU A 189 23.56 17.13 10.67
C GLU A 189 24.38 18.30 10.13
N TRP A 190 24.64 18.34 8.82
CA TRP A 190 25.33 19.47 8.20
C TRP A 190 24.56 20.78 8.39
N PHE A 191 23.24 20.76 8.25
CA PHE A 191 22.41 21.95 8.40
C PHE A 191 22.45 22.46 9.85
N ASP A 192 22.30 21.58 10.83
CA ASP A 192 22.34 21.92 12.25
C ASP A 192 23.74 22.38 12.69
N GLU A 193 24.80 21.74 12.18
CA GLU A 193 26.18 22.06 12.55
C GLU A 193 26.69 23.34 11.85
N TYR A 194 26.47 23.48 10.54
CA TYR A 194 27.09 24.56 9.77
C TYR A 194 26.15 25.73 9.52
N ILE A 195 24.89 25.47 9.17
CA ILE A 195 23.95 26.56 8.84
C ILE A 195 23.38 27.18 10.11
N TRP A 196 22.83 26.38 11.02
CA TRP A 196 22.22 26.90 12.26
C TRP A 196 23.25 27.57 13.18
N SER A 197 24.41 26.92 13.42
CA SER A 197 25.46 27.52 14.26
C SER A 197 26.09 28.78 13.66
N SER A 198 26.12 28.91 12.32
CA SER A 198 26.64 30.12 11.67
C SER A 198 25.66 31.29 11.76
N GLN A 199 24.35 31.04 11.75
CA GLN A 199 23.35 32.08 12.02
C GLN A 199 23.45 32.57 13.45
N GLU A 200 23.52 31.67 14.44
CA GLU A 200 23.63 32.05 15.85
C GLU A 200 24.91 32.86 16.15
N LYS A 201 26.04 32.49 15.55
CA LYS A 201 27.30 33.24 15.67
C LYS A 201 27.20 34.64 15.04
N ARG A 202 26.52 34.78 13.91
CA ARG A 202 26.31 36.09 13.27
C ARG A 202 25.40 36.99 14.11
N GLU A 203 24.33 36.46 14.68
CA GLU A 203 23.44 37.21 15.57
C GLU A 203 24.16 37.68 16.83
N LYS A 204 24.95 36.81 17.48
CA LYS A 204 25.75 37.19 18.65
C LYS A 204 26.77 38.30 18.32
N SER A 205 27.49 38.16 17.20
CA SER A 205 28.44 39.20 16.74
C SER A 205 27.76 40.55 16.49
N LEU A 206 26.59 40.55 15.83
CA LEU A 206 25.82 41.77 15.58
C LEU A 206 25.32 42.41 16.88
N THR A 207 24.90 41.59 17.84
CA THR A 207 24.42 42.07 19.14
C THR A 207 25.56 42.71 19.94
N GLU A 208 26.75 42.11 19.92
CA GLU A 208 27.95 42.66 20.57
C GLU A 208 28.41 43.98 19.93
N GLU A 209 28.41 44.06 18.59
CA GLU A 209 28.72 45.30 17.86
C GLU A 209 27.72 46.42 18.18
N ILE A 210 26.42 46.11 18.23
CA ILE A 210 25.37 47.06 18.59
C ILE A 210 25.55 47.55 20.04
N ILE A 211 25.82 46.66 20.99
CA ILE A 211 26.05 47.02 22.41
C ILE A 211 27.27 47.93 22.53
N GLN A 212 28.37 47.61 21.85
CA GLN A 212 29.58 48.43 21.88
C GLN A 212 29.35 49.83 21.27
N GLY A 213 28.61 49.90 20.17
CA GLY A 213 28.21 51.16 19.54
C GLY A 213 27.37 52.04 20.47
N ILE A 214 26.37 51.47 21.13
CA ILE A 214 25.50 52.19 22.08
C ILE A 214 26.31 52.69 23.29
N SER A 215 27.21 51.88 23.83
CA SER A 215 28.09 52.28 24.96
C SER A 215 28.98 53.46 24.60
N ASN A 216 29.56 53.47 23.39
CA ASN A 216 30.43 54.56 22.94
C ASN A 216 29.66 55.87 22.68
N THR A 217 28.39 55.79 22.30
CA THR A 217 27.55 56.97 22.01
C THR A 217 27.06 57.66 23.30
N ASN A 218 26.86 56.90 24.38
CA ASN A 218 26.45 57.44 25.68
C ASN A 218 27.59 58.08 26.49
N LEU A 219 28.85 57.97 26.04
CA LEU A 219 30.01 58.65 26.62
C LEU A 219 30.29 60.02 25.98
N ILE A 220 29.47 60.47 25.02
CA ILE A 220 29.61 61.74 24.27
C ILE A 220 28.51 62.75 24.64
N LYS A 221 27.84 62.59 25.79
CA LYS A 221 26.96 63.61 26.38
C LYS A 221 27.57 64.16 27.66
#